data_AF-A0A1B5L526-F1
#
_entry.id   AF-A0A1B5L526-F1
#
_cell.length_a   1.000
_cell.length_b   1.000
_cell.length_c   1.000
_cell.angle_alpha   90.00
_cell.angle_beta   90.00
_cell.angle_gamma   90.00
#
_symmetry.space_group_name_H-M   'P 1'
#
loop_
_entity.id
_entity.type
_entity.pdbx_description
1 polymer ?
#
loop_
_entity_poly.entity_id
_entity_poly.type
_entity_poly.pdbx_seq_one_letter_code
_entity_poly.pdbx_strand_id
1 'polypeptide(L)'
;MSRWEMPTVQNPLPRSHLASTRLLTRLLDQIPPRVTFAGQMVATFVSTIICAGVIKFQMDIPGVCTLNPPMRFKCPSPTTFFTASVLWGSIGPIKVFGRNGQYKWLLLGFPLGVALVLAFYGLKKLFPNSRVLGQVHVVAAIAGGLHWAPYSIAVSAIIMLFSVQWVGAEIKWWGNAQPSVGCEGTPCTLKALANGERFYPWWDASKVPAP
;
A
#
# COMPACT_ATOMS: atom_id res chain seq x y z
N MET A 1 -6.46 -34.70 -1.76
CA MET A 1 -5.35 -35.20 -0.91
C MET A 1 -4.04 -34.94 -1.64
N SER A 2 -3.41 -33.78 -1.40
CA SER A 2 -2.06 -33.48 -1.88
C SER A 2 -1.38 -32.68 -0.78
N ARG A 3 -0.45 -33.34 -0.11
CA ARG A 3 0.31 -32.88 1.03
C ARG A 3 1.22 -31.74 0.58
N TRP A 4 0.95 -30.52 1.04
CA TRP A 4 1.87 -29.40 0.90
C TRP A 4 3.01 -29.60 1.90
N GLU A 5 4.15 -30.09 1.42
CA GLU A 5 5.41 -30.11 2.17
C GLU A 5 5.96 -28.68 2.25
N MET A 6 6.02 -28.12 3.45
CA MET A 6 6.71 -26.86 3.69
C MET A 6 8.22 -27.08 3.64
N PRO A 7 9.00 -26.16 3.03
CA PRO A 7 10.45 -26.24 3.05
C PRO A 7 10.98 -26.08 4.48
N THR A 8 11.77 -27.05 4.92
CA THR A 8 12.46 -27.06 6.21
C THR A 8 13.45 -25.90 6.28
N VAL A 9 13.19 -24.93 7.16
CA VAL A 9 14.13 -23.87 7.51
C VAL A 9 15.32 -24.51 8.23
N GLN A 10 16.45 -24.58 7.52
CA GLN A 10 17.70 -25.21 7.94
C GLN A 10 18.54 -24.29 8.87
N ASN A 11 17.95 -23.82 9.97
CA ASN A 11 18.71 -23.23 11.07
C ASN A 11 18.21 -23.85 12.39
N PRO A 12 19.07 -24.50 13.19
CA PRO A 12 18.64 -25.09 14.45
C PRO A 12 18.35 -23.97 15.46
N LEU A 13 17.11 -23.49 15.49
CA LEU A 13 16.61 -22.70 16.61
C LEU A 13 16.65 -23.58 17.88
N PRO A 14 17.01 -23.01 19.05
CA PRO A 14 17.13 -23.78 20.29
C PRO A 14 15.86 -24.57 20.59
N ARG A 15 16.00 -25.84 20.98
CA ARG A 15 14.91 -26.83 21.16
C ARG A 15 13.76 -26.35 22.07
N SER A 16 14.02 -25.40 22.97
CA SER A 16 13.02 -24.79 23.84
C SER A 16 11.96 -23.97 23.08
N HIS A 17 12.34 -23.26 22.01
CA HIS A 17 11.41 -22.45 21.23
C HIS A 17 10.53 -23.30 20.31
N LEU A 18 11.08 -24.37 19.72
CA LEU A 18 10.34 -25.31 18.85
C LEU A 18 9.20 -26.03 19.57
N ALA A 19 9.35 -26.34 20.86
CA ALA A 19 8.29 -26.94 21.66
C ALA A 19 7.15 -25.95 21.90
N SER A 20 7.47 -24.70 22.26
CA SER A 20 6.49 -23.63 22.48
C SER A 20 5.73 -23.26 21.20
N THR A 21 6.42 -23.10 20.06
CA THR A 21 5.74 -22.77 18.78
C THR A 21 4.86 -23.91 18.27
N ARG A 22 5.26 -25.18 18.48
CA ARG A 22 4.41 -26.35 18.16
C ARG A 22 3.21 -26.49 19.10
N LEU A 23 3.36 -26.11 20.37
CA LEU A 23 2.25 -26.07 21.32
C LEU A 23 1.28 -24.94 20.97
N LEU A 24 1.79 -23.75 20.64
CA LEU A 24 0.99 -22.59 20.26
C LEU A 24 0.21 -22.85 18.97
N THR A 25 0.83 -23.46 17.95
CA THR A 25 0.14 -23.85 16.71
C THR A 25 -0.90 -24.94 16.95
N ARG A 26 -0.62 -25.94 17.80
CA ARG A 26 -1.64 -26.94 18.20
C ARG A 26 -2.79 -26.36 19.03
N LEU A 27 -2.54 -25.33 19.82
CA LEU A 27 -3.57 -24.60 20.55
C LEU A 27 -4.41 -23.76 19.57
N LEU A 28 -3.78 -23.10 18.60
CA LEU A 28 -4.46 -22.32 17.56
C LEU A 28 -5.31 -23.20 16.62
N ASP A 29 -4.85 -24.41 16.31
CA ASP A 29 -5.59 -25.39 15.49
C ASP A 29 -6.85 -25.93 16.18
N GLN A 30 -6.98 -25.74 17.50
CA GLN A 30 -8.17 -26.13 18.27
C GLN A 30 -9.26 -25.06 18.31
N ILE A 31 -9.01 -23.81 17.87
CA ILE A 31 -10.06 -22.80 17.84
C ILE A 31 -10.95 -23.03 16.62
N PRO A 32 -12.27 -23.26 16.80
CA PRO A 32 -13.17 -23.43 15.69
C PRO A 32 -13.19 -22.16 14.82
N PRO A 33 -13.10 -22.28 13.48
CA PRO A 33 -12.93 -21.15 12.55
C PRO A 33 -14.08 -20.13 12.60
N ARG A 34 -15.24 -20.52 13.12
CA ARG A 34 -16.39 -19.63 13.32
C ARG A 34 -16.16 -18.63 14.43
N VAL A 35 -15.45 -19.01 15.49
CA VAL A 35 -15.18 -18.15 16.65
C VAL A 35 -14.09 -17.14 16.31
N THR A 36 -13.04 -17.55 15.57
CA THR A 36 -12.02 -16.61 15.06
C THR A 36 -12.61 -15.63 14.06
N PHE A 37 -13.46 -16.09 13.13
CA PHE A 37 -14.16 -15.20 12.20
C PHE A 37 -15.05 -14.20 12.93
N ALA A 38 -15.87 -14.65 13.89
CA ALA A 38 -16.71 -13.77 14.69
C ALA A 38 -15.88 -12.76 15.50
N GLY A 39 -14.78 -13.20 16.11
CA GLY A 39 -13.85 -12.32 16.83
C GLY A 39 -13.23 -11.25 15.94
N GLN A 40 -12.79 -11.60 14.73
CA GLN A 40 -12.25 -10.65 13.76
C GLN A 40 -13.31 -9.65 13.26
N MET A 41 -14.55 -10.10 13.03
CA MET A 41 -15.66 -9.23 12.63
C MET A 41 -16.00 -8.21 13.72
N VAL A 42 -16.07 -8.64 14.99
CA VAL A 42 -16.32 -7.72 16.11
C VAL A 42 -15.16 -6.73 16.27
N ALA A 43 -13.92 -7.21 16.22
CA ALA A 43 -12.73 -6.36 16.35
C ALA A 43 -12.64 -5.30 15.24
N THR A 44 -12.91 -5.69 13.98
CA THR A 44 -12.90 -4.75 12.84
C THR A 44 -14.04 -3.75 12.93
N PHE A 45 -15.23 -4.16 13.38
CA PHE A 45 -16.36 -3.26 13.57
C PHE A 45 -16.08 -2.19 14.63
N VAL A 46 -15.60 -2.61 15.81
CA VAL A 46 -15.22 -1.69 16.90
C VAL A 46 -14.10 -0.75 16.44
N SER A 47 -13.06 -1.28 15.76
CA SER A 47 -11.98 -0.45 15.21
C SER A 47 -12.49 0.59 14.22
N THR A 48 -13.45 0.23 13.36
CA THR A 48 -14.02 1.14 12.37
C THR A 48 -14.76 2.30 13.03
N ILE A 49 -15.55 2.02 14.07
CA ILE A 49 -16.26 3.05 14.84
C ILE A 49 -15.28 4.01 15.51
N ILE A 50 -14.24 3.49 16.17
CA ILE A 50 -13.23 4.31 16.86
C ILE A 50 -12.51 5.20 15.84
N CYS A 51 -12.02 4.63 14.73
CA CYS A 51 -11.33 5.40 13.70
C CYS A 51 -12.23 6.48 13.07
N ALA A 52 -13.50 6.16 12.78
CA ALA A 52 -14.45 7.13 12.24
C ALA A 52 -14.76 8.25 13.24
N GLY A 53 -14.95 7.92 14.51
CA GLY A 53 -15.16 8.89 15.59
C GLY A 53 -13.97 9.83 15.77
N VAL A 54 -12.76 9.29 15.75
CA VAL A 54 -11.51 10.08 15.84
C VAL A 54 -11.36 11.04 14.67
N ILE A 55 -11.67 10.61 13.44
CA ILE A 55 -11.65 11.48 12.25
C ILE A 55 -12.72 12.57 12.38
N LYS A 56 -13.93 12.23 12.81
CA LYS A 56 -15.02 13.19 12.98
C LYS A 56 -14.69 14.25 14.02
N PHE A 57 -14.11 13.84 15.16
CA PHE A 57 -13.64 14.75 16.20
C PHE A 57 -12.56 15.71 15.67
N GLN A 58 -11.59 15.19 14.91
CA GLN A 58 -10.55 16.02 14.31
C GLN A 58 -11.12 17.03 13.31
N MET A 59 -12.13 16.68 12.51
CA MET A 59 -12.74 17.60 11.53
C MET A 59 -13.66 18.65 12.14
N ASP A 60 -14.08 18.50 13.40
CA ASP A 60 -14.93 19.48 14.09
C ASP A 60 -14.14 20.68 14.63
N ILE A 61 -12.80 20.58 14.65
CA ILE A 61 -11.93 21.69 15.02
C ILE A 61 -11.99 22.77 13.92
N PRO A 62 -12.14 24.07 14.24
CA PRO A 62 -12.22 25.10 13.23
C PRO A 62 -10.84 25.35 12.57
N GLY A 63 -10.81 25.30 11.24
CA GLY A 63 -9.63 25.69 10.43
C GLY A 63 -8.55 24.61 10.24
N VAL A 64 -8.79 23.38 10.67
CA VAL A 64 -7.94 22.21 10.34
C VAL A 64 -8.03 21.87 8.86
N CYS A 65 -6.95 21.33 8.30
CA CYS A 65 -6.84 20.91 6.91
C CYS A 65 -7.01 22.05 5.87
N THR A 66 -6.88 23.31 6.28
CA THR A 66 -6.81 24.48 5.38
C THR A 66 -5.37 24.71 4.88
N LEU A 67 -5.17 25.52 3.82
CA LEU A 67 -3.82 25.82 3.30
C LEU A 67 -2.93 26.55 4.34
N ASN A 68 -3.54 27.37 5.20
CA ASN A 68 -2.89 28.12 6.28
C ASN A 68 -3.61 27.89 7.63
N PRO A 69 -3.38 26.75 8.30
CA PRO A 69 -4.03 26.46 9.57
C PRO A 69 -3.34 27.22 10.72
N PRO A 70 -4.10 27.82 11.67
CA PRO A 70 -3.56 28.63 12.77
C PRO A 70 -2.63 27.84 13.71
N MET A 71 -2.85 26.53 13.82
CA MET A 71 -2.02 25.62 14.63
C MET A 71 -1.15 24.67 13.79
N ARG A 72 -0.90 25.00 12.51
CA ARG A 72 -0.06 24.20 11.59
C ARG A 72 -0.48 22.73 11.39
N PHE A 73 -1.71 22.35 11.77
CA PHE A 73 -2.26 21.03 11.50
C PHE A 73 -2.66 20.88 10.02
N LYS A 74 -1.73 20.38 9.20
CA LYS A 74 -1.97 19.99 7.80
C LYS A 74 -2.41 18.52 7.74
N CYS A 75 -3.32 18.21 6.81
CA CYS A 75 -3.93 16.88 6.68
C CYS A 75 -3.63 16.22 5.33
N PRO A 76 -2.36 15.95 4.98
CA PRO A 76 -2.00 15.43 3.65
C PRO A 76 -2.56 14.03 3.37
N SER A 77 -2.52 13.14 4.37
CA SER A 77 -2.98 11.76 4.23
C SER A 77 -4.47 11.65 3.83
N PRO A 78 -5.44 12.21 4.58
CA PRO A 78 -6.85 12.10 4.22
C PRO A 78 -7.20 12.79 2.90
N THR A 79 -6.55 13.90 2.54
CA THR A 79 -6.76 14.56 1.24
C THR A 79 -6.27 13.71 0.07
N THR A 80 -5.14 13.01 0.23
CA THR A 80 -4.63 12.08 -0.78
C THR A 80 -5.55 10.86 -0.93
N PHE A 81 -6.05 10.29 0.18
CA PHE A 81 -7.00 9.17 0.11
C PHE A 81 -8.31 9.56 -0.57
N PHE A 82 -8.87 10.73 -0.23
CA PHE A 82 -10.07 11.25 -0.89
C PHE A 82 -9.84 11.47 -2.40
N THR A 83 -8.72 12.09 -2.77
CA THR A 83 -8.34 12.31 -4.17
C THR A 83 -8.17 10.98 -4.91
N ALA A 84 -7.54 9.97 -4.29
CA ALA A 84 -7.41 8.63 -4.85
C ALA A 84 -8.77 7.96 -5.05
N SER A 85 -9.67 8.01 -4.06
CA SER A 85 -11.02 7.45 -4.18
C SER A 85 -11.82 8.10 -5.29
N VAL A 86 -11.71 9.42 -5.46
CA VAL A 86 -12.34 10.13 -6.59
C VAL A 86 -11.70 9.72 -7.90
N LEU A 87 -10.36 9.65 -7.98
CA LEU A 87 -9.65 9.24 -9.19
C LEU A 87 -10.05 7.82 -9.61
N TRP A 88 -9.95 6.84 -8.72
CA TRP A 88 -10.26 5.44 -9.02
C TRP A 88 -11.77 5.17 -9.16
N GLY A 89 -12.63 6.00 -8.56
CA GLY A 89 -14.08 5.85 -8.59
C GLY A 89 -14.78 6.61 -9.71
N SER A 90 -14.19 7.68 -10.25
CA SER A 90 -14.81 8.52 -11.29
C SER A 90 -14.09 8.46 -12.63
N ILE A 91 -12.78 8.18 -12.66
CA ILE A 91 -12.01 8.10 -13.90
C ILE A 91 -12.03 6.66 -14.40
N GLY A 92 -12.72 6.43 -15.51
CA GLY A 92 -12.82 5.10 -16.11
C GLY A 92 -11.46 4.48 -16.48
N PRO A 93 -11.32 3.15 -16.41
CA PRO A 93 -10.05 2.46 -16.62
C PRO A 93 -9.46 2.71 -18.02
N ILE A 94 -10.29 2.99 -19.03
CA ILE A 94 -9.85 3.30 -20.40
C ILE A 94 -9.08 4.63 -20.46
N LYS A 95 -9.44 5.63 -19.63
CA LYS A 95 -8.70 6.92 -19.59
C LYS A 95 -7.39 6.79 -18.81
N VAL A 96 -7.32 5.89 -17.83
CA VAL A 96 -6.13 5.64 -16.99
C VAL A 96 -5.12 4.74 -17.70
N PHE A 97 -5.57 3.62 -18.25
CA PHE A 97 -4.77 2.53 -18.82
C PHE A 97 -4.85 2.41 -20.35
N GLY A 98 -5.69 3.19 -21.03
CA GLY A 98 -5.80 3.16 -22.48
C GLY A 98 -4.54 3.68 -23.19
N ARG A 99 -4.53 3.65 -24.52
CA ARG A 99 -3.35 3.95 -25.35
C ARG A 99 -2.72 5.32 -25.09
N ASN A 100 -3.55 6.30 -24.71
CA ASN A 100 -3.15 7.67 -24.35
C ASN A 100 -3.24 7.95 -22.83
N GLY A 101 -3.46 6.92 -22.01
CA GLY A 101 -3.58 7.03 -20.56
C GLY A 101 -2.23 7.24 -19.86
N GLN A 102 -2.25 7.88 -18.70
CA GLN A 102 -1.02 8.18 -17.95
C GLN A 102 -0.34 6.92 -17.37
N TYR A 103 -1.10 5.87 -17.08
CA TYR A 103 -0.60 4.64 -16.48
C TYR A 103 -0.44 3.50 -17.48
N LYS A 104 -0.34 3.80 -18.79
CA LYS A 104 -0.15 2.79 -19.83
C LYS A 104 1.10 1.92 -19.62
N TRP A 105 2.15 2.48 -19.02
CA TRP A 105 3.39 1.76 -18.71
C TRP A 105 3.23 0.77 -17.55
N LEU A 106 2.23 0.97 -16.67
CA LEU A 106 1.95 0.02 -15.59
C LEU A 106 1.48 -1.33 -16.15
N LEU A 107 0.82 -1.34 -17.31
CA LEU A 107 0.42 -2.56 -18.00
C LEU A 107 1.62 -3.42 -18.42
N LEU A 108 2.80 -2.81 -18.62
CA LEU A 108 4.05 -3.55 -18.89
C LEU A 108 4.52 -4.36 -17.66
N GLY A 109 4.07 -4.00 -16.46
CA GLY A 109 4.33 -4.77 -15.25
C GLY A 109 3.76 -6.18 -15.28
N PHE A 110 2.65 -6.42 -15.99
CA PHE A 110 2.05 -7.75 -16.12
C PHE A 110 2.97 -8.75 -16.85
N PRO A 111 3.41 -8.50 -18.11
CA PRO A 111 4.32 -9.41 -18.78
C PRO A 111 5.69 -9.46 -18.10
N LEU A 112 6.16 -8.36 -17.52
CA LEU A 112 7.44 -8.33 -16.79
C LEU A 112 7.39 -9.19 -15.52
N GLY A 113 6.27 -9.18 -14.79
CA GLY A 113 6.05 -10.04 -13.63
C GLY A 113 6.04 -11.52 -14.01
N VAL A 114 5.35 -11.89 -15.10
CA VAL A 114 5.35 -13.27 -15.61
C VAL A 114 6.75 -13.70 -16.04
N ALA A 115 7.45 -12.85 -16.80
CA ALA A 115 8.81 -13.12 -17.25
C ALA A 115 9.77 -13.31 -16.07
N LEU A 116 9.63 -12.52 -15.01
CA LEU A 116 10.45 -12.62 -13.81
C LEU A 116 10.21 -13.93 -13.06
N VAL A 117 8.95 -14.33 -12.87
CA VAL A 117 8.63 -15.61 -12.21
C VAL A 117 9.17 -16.79 -13.01
N LEU A 118 9.01 -16.77 -14.34
CA LEU A 118 9.54 -17.80 -15.22
C LEU A 118 11.08 -17.84 -15.24
N ALA A 119 11.72 -16.68 -15.21
CA ALA A 119 13.18 -16.57 -15.13
C ALA A 119 13.70 -17.19 -13.82
N PHE A 120 13.09 -16.87 -12.68
CA PHE A 120 13.46 -17.47 -11.39
C PHE A 120 13.18 -18.98 -11.32
N TYR A 121 12.07 -19.44 -11.92
CA TYR A 121 11.79 -20.88 -12.05
C TYR A 121 12.84 -21.60 -12.90
N GLY A 122 13.20 -21.03 -14.06
CA GLY A 122 14.24 -21.57 -14.94
C GLY A 122 15.62 -21.58 -14.28
N LEU A 123 15.97 -20.50 -13.58
CA LEU A 123 17.25 -20.41 -12.87
C LEU A 123 17.35 -21.45 -11.74
N LYS A 124 16.23 -21.72 -11.04
CA LYS A 124 16.14 -22.79 -10.04
C LYS A 124 16.26 -24.19 -10.65
N LYS A 125 15.78 -24.38 -11.88
CA LYS A 125 15.93 -25.64 -12.64
C LYS A 125 17.36 -25.84 -13.13
N LEU A 126 18.06 -24.77 -13.51
CA LEU A 126 19.44 -24.84 -14.01
C LEU A 126 20.48 -25.01 -12.89
N PHE A 127 20.23 -24.43 -11.70
CA PHE A 127 21.14 -24.49 -10.54
C PHE A 127 20.49 -25.11 -9.30
N PRO A 128 20.16 -26.42 -9.33
CA PRO A 128 19.45 -27.10 -8.24
C PRO A 128 20.24 -27.16 -6.92
N ASN A 129 21.56 -26.97 -6.95
CA ASN A 129 22.44 -27.13 -5.79
C ASN A 129 22.75 -25.81 -5.05
N SER A 130 22.18 -24.68 -5.49
CA SER A 130 22.46 -23.37 -4.88
C SER A 130 21.53 -23.08 -3.68
N ARG A 131 22.11 -22.96 -2.47
CA ARG A 131 21.34 -22.69 -1.24
C ARG A 131 20.65 -21.32 -1.26
N VAL A 132 21.29 -20.31 -1.88
CA VAL A 132 20.77 -18.93 -1.95
C VAL A 132 19.50 -18.88 -2.81
N LEU A 133 19.51 -19.51 -3.99
CA LEU A 133 18.36 -19.48 -4.90
C LEU A 133 17.17 -20.32 -4.40
N GLY A 134 17.43 -21.28 -3.52
CA GLY A 134 16.40 -22.04 -2.81
C GLY A 134 15.60 -21.22 -1.79
N GLN A 135 16.18 -20.16 -1.23
CA GLN A 135 15.59 -19.34 -0.16
C GLN A 135 14.89 -18.07 -0.67
N VAL A 136 15.12 -17.66 -1.92
CA VAL A 136 14.54 -16.44 -2.47
C VAL A 136 13.14 -16.72 -3.03
N HIS A 137 12.13 -16.19 -2.36
CA HIS A 137 10.76 -16.12 -2.88
C HIS A 137 10.56 -14.79 -3.61
N VAL A 138 10.65 -14.81 -4.95
CA VAL A 138 10.58 -13.62 -5.80
C VAL A 138 9.32 -12.76 -5.56
N VAL A 139 8.17 -13.40 -5.34
CA VAL A 139 6.91 -12.70 -5.06
C VAL A 139 6.94 -12.00 -3.71
N ALA A 140 7.48 -12.66 -2.67
CA ALA A 140 7.61 -12.08 -1.33
C ALA A 140 8.64 -10.93 -1.31
N ALA A 141 9.71 -11.04 -2.08
CA ALA A 141 10.72 -9.98 -2.22
C ALA A 141 10.13 -8.73 -2.88
N ILE A 142 9.35 -8.89 -3.96
CA ILE A 142 8.69 -7.75 -4.63
C ILE A 142 7.59 -7.15 -3.75
N ALA A 143 6.71 -8.00 -3.19
CA ALA A 143 5.62 -7.53 -2.34
C ALA A 143 6.15 -6.85 -1.06
N GLY A 144 7.20 -7.38 -0.45
CA GLY A 144 7.87 -6.77 0.70
C GLY A 144 8.55 -5.43 0.36
N GLY A 145 9.12 -5.30 -0.83
CA GLY A 145 9.65 -4.03 -1.33
C GLY A 145 8.57 -2.98 -1.61
N LEU A 146 7.39 -3.41 -2.06
CA LEU A 146 6.25 -2.53 -2.35
C LEU A 146 5.55 -2.04 -1.08
N HIS A 147 5.46 -2.90 -0.05
CA HIS A 147 4.69 -2.65 1.17
C HIS A 147 5.52 -2.10 2.34
N TRP A 148 6.64 -1.42 2.08
CA TRP A 148 7.44 -0.67 3.06
C TRP A 148 7.42 -1.33 4.44
N ALA A 149 8.22 -2.39 4.61
CA ALA A 149 8.22 -3.24 5.79
C ALA A 149 7.98 -2.42 7.09
N PRO A 150 6.95 -2.72 7.90
CA PRO A 150 6.49 -1.86 9.00
C PRO A 150 7.57 -1.59 10.06
N TYR A 151 8.62 -2.42 10.13
CA TYR A 151 9.80 -2.17 10.97
C TYR A 151 10.63 -0.94 10.54
N SER A 152 10.67 -0.60 9.25
CA SER A 152 11.42 0.56 8.76
C SER A 152 10.76 1.89 9.13
N ILE A 153 9.42 1.95 9.24
CA ILE A 153 8.71 3.20 9.55
C ILE A 153 9.00 3.65 10.98
N ALA A 154 8.99 2.73 11.94
CA ALA A 154 9.28 3.05 13.34
C ALA A 154 10.72 3.58 13.51
N VAL A 155 11.69 2.93 12.88
CA VAL A 155 13.10 3.35 12.92
C VAL A 155 13.29 4.69 12.18
N SER A 156 12.69 4.86 11.00
CA SER A 156 12.76 6.13 10.27
C SER A 156 12.09 7.28 11.02
N ALA A 157 10.98 7.03 11.71
CA ALA A 157 10.26 8.05 12.48
C ALA A 157 11.06 8.52 13.69
N ILE A 158 11.71 7.60 14.42
CA ILE A 158 12.59 7.94 15.55
C ILE A 158 13.79 8.75 15.05
N ILE A 159 14.44 8.32 13.96
CA ILE A 159 15.58 9.03 13.39
C ILE A 159 15.16 10.45 12.93
N MET A 160 14.03 10.59 12.23
CA MET A 160 13.54 11.88 11.76
C MET A 160 13.14 12.81 12.92
N LEU A 161 12.58 12.29 14.00
CA LEU A 161 12.22 13.08 15.19
C LEU A 161 13.47 13.66 15.86
N PHE A 162 14.50 12.85 16.11
CA PHE A 162 15.71 13.31 16.79
C PHE A 162 16.66 14.12 15.89
N SER A 163 16.67 13.89 14.58
CA SER A 163 17.56 14.62 13.65
C SER A 163 16.97 15.89 13.08
N VAL A 164 15.67 15.92 12.76
CA VAL A 164 15.03 17.03 12.04
C VAL A 164 14.19 17.88 12.98
N GLN A 165 13.30 17.26 13.75
CA GLN A 165 12.32 18.00 14.57
C GLN A 165 12.92 18.59 15.84
N TRP A 166 13.84 17.89 16.52
CA TRP A 166 14.50 18.39 17.73
C TRP A 166 15.47 19.54 17.42
N VAL A 167 16.16 19.46 16.28
CA VAL A 167 17.15 20.47 15.85
C VAL A 167 16.47 21.67 15.16
N GLY A 168 15.16 21.58 14.86
CA GLY A 168 14.42 22.64 14.18
C GLY A 168 14.90 22.90 12.75
N ALA A 169 15.59 21.94 12.13
CA ALA A 169 16.22 22.09 10.83
C ALA A 169 15.23 21.74 9.70
N GLU A 170 14.87 22.71 8.86
CA GLU A 170 14.03 22.47 7.69
C GLU A 170 14.91 22.07 6.48
N ILE A 171 15.12 20.76 6.30
CA ILE A 171 15.91 20.24 5.18
C ILE A 171 15.06 20.20 3.91
N LYS A 172 15.30 21.14 3.00
CA LYS A 172 14.66 21.17 1.67
C LYS A 172 15.44 20.29 0.70
N TRP A 173 14.87 19.14 0.36
CA TRP A 173 15.43 18.21 -0.63
C TRP A 173 14.31 17.69 -1.55
N TRP A 174 14.69 17.01 -2.64
CA TRP A 174 13.75 16.55 -3.68
C TRP A 174 12.54 15.81 -3.09
N GLY A 175 12.70 14.90 -2.15
CA GLY A 175 11.58 14.14 -1.58
C GLY A 175 10.63 14.94 -0.69
N ASN A 176 11.09 16.01 -0.03
CA ASN A 176 10.24 16.91 0.76
C ASN A 176 9.58 17.98 -0.11
N ALA A 177 10.24 18.38 -1.21
CA ALA A 177 9.70 19.32 -2.17
C ALA A 177 8.72 18.65 -3.14
N GLN A 178 8.92 17.38 -3.51
CA GLN A 178 8.15 16.68 -4.55
C GLN A 178 6.63 16.72 -4.35
N PRO A 179 6.10 16.52 -3.13
CA PRO A 179 4.66 16.59 -2.88
C PRO A 179 4.06 17.97 -3.15
N SER A 180 4.85 19.05 -3.11
CA SER A 180 4.39 20.43 -3.32
C SER A 180 4.65 20.98 -4.72
N VAL A 181 5.39 20.26 -5.57
CA VAL A 181 5.63 20.66 -6.98
C VAL A 181 4.45 20.27 -7.88
N GLY A 182 3.63 19.30 -7.46
CA GLY A 182 2.40 18.90 -8.15
C GLY A 182 1.17 19.69 -7.73
N CYS A 183 0.02 19.38 -8.35
CA CYS A 183 -1.29 19.94 -7.99
C CYS A 183 -1.80 19.55 -6.59
N GLU A 184 -0.99 18.87 -5.78
CA GLU A 184 -1.34 18.53 -4.40
C GLU A 184 -1.05 19.68 -3.42
N GLY A 185 -0.13 20.60 -3.78
CA GLY A 185 0.19 21.79 -2.97
C GLY A 185 -0.67 23.03 -3.31
N THR A 186 -1.18 23.11 -4.54
CA THR A 186 -2.06 24.19 -5.01
C THR A 186 -3.14 23.60 -5.91
N PRO A 187 -4.40 24.06 -5.82
CA PRO A 187 -5.48 23.53 -6.64
C PRO A 187 -5.19 23.85 -8.12
N CYS A 188 -4.70 22.86 -8.86
CA CYS A 188 -4.58 22.94 -10.31
C CYS A 188 -5.25 21.76 -11.01
N THR A 189 -5.80 22.04 -12.19
CA THR A 189 -6.43 21.03 -13.03
C THR A 189 -5.34 20.15 -13.65
N LEU A 190 -5.19 18.93 -13.14
CA LEU A 190 -4.19 17.96 -13.61
C LEU A 190 -4.37 17.61 -15.11
N LYS A 191 -5.61 17.75 -15.62
CA LYS A 191 -5.93 17.84 -17.05
C LYS A 191 -7.07 18.83 -17.28
N ALA A 192 -6.87 19.76 -18.21
CA ALA A 192 -7.95 20.52 -18.80
C ALA A 192 -8.70 19.62 -19.79
N LEU A 193 -10.02 19.55 -19.64
CA LEU A 193 -10.88 18.91 -20.62
C LEU A 193 -10.94 19.83 -21.85
N ALA A 194 -10.98 19.25 -23.06
CA ALA A 194 -11.25 20.07 -24.23
C ALA A 194 -12.65 20.72 -24.08
N ASN A 195 -12.87 21.88 -24.70
CA ASN A 195 -14.15 22.57 -24.61
C ASN A 195 -15.31 21.62 -24.96
N GLY A 196 -16.22 21.39 -24.00
CA GLY A 196 -17.38 20.51 -24.16
C GLY A 196 -17.20 19.07 -23.63
N GLU A 197 -15.98 18.62 -23.34
CA GLU A 197 -15.78 17.32 -22.71
C GLU A 197 -16.22 17.36 -21.23
N ARG A 198 -16.85 16.28 -20.76
CA ARG A 198 -17.21 16.07 -19.34
C ARG A 198 -16.72 14.70 -18.87
N PHE A 199 -16.44 14.57 -17.58
CA PHE A 199 -16.20 13.26 -16.97
C PHE A 199 -17.52 12.48 -16.97
N TYR A 200 -17.61 11.43 -17.79
CA TYR A 200 -18.76 10.53 -17.82
C TYR A 200 -18.66 9.46 -16.73
N PRO A 201 -19.78 8.85 -16.35
CA PRO A 201 -19.77 7.68 -15.50
C PRO A 201 -18.89 6.58 -16.07
N TRP A 202 -18.01 5.99 -15.24
CA TRP A 202 -17.03 4.99 -15.67
C TRP A 202 -17.65 3.72 -16.29
N TRP A 203 -18.94 3.48 -16.05
CA TRP A 203 -19.68 2.29 -16.50
C TRP A 203 -20.27 2.42 -17.92
N ASP A 204 -20.27 3.59 -18.54
CA ASP A 204 -20.78 3.79 -19.91
C ASP A 204 -19.67 4.27 -20.84
N ALA A 205 -18.97 3.31 -21.44
CA ALA A 205 -17.87 3.57 -22.38
C ALA A 205 -18.33 3.98 -23.78
N SER A 206 -19.64 3.91 -24.08
CA SER A 206 -20.19 4.17 -25.42
C SER A 206 -20.30 5.66 -25.76
N LYS A 207 -20.18 6.54 -24.76
CA LYS A 207 -20.32 8.01 -24.91
C LYS A 207 -19.01 8.76 -25.18
N VAL A 208 -18.09 8.14 -25.90
CA VAL A 208 -16.81 8.73 -26.31
C VAL A 208 -16.70 8.60 -27.85
N PRO A 209 -16.67 9.69 -28.66
CA PRO A 209 -16.51 11.11 -28.34
C PRO A 209 -17.84 11.86 -28.16
N ALA A 210 -17.82 13.01 -27.49
CA ALA A 210 -19.00 13.87 -27.35
C ALA A 210 -19.39 14.49 -28.71
N PRO A 211 -20.69 14.67 -29.01
CA PRO A 211 -21.12 15.64 -30.02
C PRO A 211 -20.74 17.07 -29.61
#